data_AF-A0AAJ6ZD92-F1
#
_entry.id   AF-A0AAJ6ZD92-F1
#
_cell.length_a   1.000
_cell.length_b   1.000
_cell.length_c   1.000
_cell.angle_alpha   90.00
_cell.angle_beta   90.00
_cell.angle_gamma   90.00
#
_symmetry.space_group_name_H-M   'P 1'
#
loop_
_entity.id
_entity.type
_entity.pdbx_description
1 polymer ?
#
loop_
_entity_poly.entity_id
_entity_poly.type
_entity_poly.pdbx_seq_one_letter_code
_entity_poly.pdbx_strand_id
1 'polypeptide(L)'
;MNEGSPIMYHGNGYGGGVYMVPGQIDRSRQYPLEMLQVLSSAGRGNGEHGQGAPRRWQARRERQPSNKDNTAFSYDSDDSSLSSNASGSNKSSEKGEGSSRAERSTAQSAGDAAPVQQQREWRARPKRDFRPRRIPLERFATAAYPSQIKFTPDDLLNGSKWDSLSQEIWDKFMKSQQTDETFRKKMNLWRYLSMAIRSMFPRYSLYVVGSTMSGFGLDNSDMDLCLHVRAHQHVDARAQALLHLNYLLDYIRTFDSGAELIHAKVPILKFRDVRNGLQVDLNCNNVVGIRNTDMLIYFSRLDWRVRPLVTVTKLWARAHRINDARRRTLSSYALTLMVIHYLQCGTSPPLLVRPEAAHERRAHHNRATLAELFLHMLKYYADFPYEQMAISVRVKRLPLAECRVHDPHQWKWLCVEEPFDLSNTARSVYDPDMFEKIVSTFRESYKRLSAGMRLADAWPAAPHAAPHSTPHAAPLADR
;
A
#
# COMPACT_ATOMS: atom_id res chain seq x y z
N MET A 1 -54.86 -10.02 -33.09
CA MET A 1 -55.89 -9.66 -34.07
C MET A 1 -56.82 -8.65 -33.41
N ASN A 2 -57.18 -7.45 -33.88
CA ASN A 2 -56.64 -6.46 -34.84
C ASN A 2 -57.11 -5.08 -34.27
N GLU A 3 -56.54 -3.88 -34.46
CA GLU A 3 -55.30 -3.34 -35.04
C GLU A 3 -55.19 -1.84 -34.59
N GLY A 4 -54.22 -1.06 -35.09
CA GLY A 4 -54.34 0.42 -35.11
C GLY A 4 -53.31 1.24 -34.32
N SER A 5 -52.13 1.46 -34.92
CA SER A 5 -51.23 2.59 -34.63
C SER A 5 -51.64 3.82 -35.46
N PRO A 6 -50.93 4.97 -35.42
CA PRO A 6 -50.67 5.86 -34.29
C PRO A 6 -51.14 7.31 -34.60
N ILE A 7 -51.18 8.21 -33.61
CA ILE A 7 -51.37 9.66 -33.86
C ILE A 7 -50.20 10.46 -33.27
N MET A 8 -49.53 11.23 -34.14
CA MET A 8 -48.58 12.27 -33.77
C MET A 8 -49.30 13.62 -33.67
N TYR A 9 -48.92 14.44 -32.69
CA TYR A 9 -49.14 15.88 -32.74
C TYR A 9 -47.87 16.62 -32.35
N HIS A 10 -47.41 17.49 -33.24
CA HIS A 10 -46.39 18.51 -32.98
C HIS A 10 -47.06 19.80 -32.48
N GLY A 11 -46.32 20.62 -31.72
CA GLY A 11 -46.43 22.08 -31.82
C GLY A 11 -46.53 22.87 -30.52
N ASN A 12 -45.45 23.61 -30.21
CA ASN A 12 -45.36 24.80 -29.34
C ASN A 12 -45.71 24.63 -27.82
N GLY A 13 -45.05 25.33 -26.90
CA GLY A 13 -43.89 26.23 -27.03
C GLY A 13 -43.83 27.23 -25.86
N TYR A 14 -42.62 27.53 -25.35
CA TYR A 14 -42.33 28.48 -24.25
C TYR A 14 -42.96 28.13 -22.88
N GLY A 15 -42.43 28.53 -21.72
CA GLY A 15 -41.17 29.21 -21.39
C GLY A 15 -41.19 29.71 -19.92
N GLY A 16 -40.12 29.47 -19.17
CA GLY A 16 -40.00 29.88 -17.74
C GLY A 16 -40.74 28.95 -16.75
N GLY A 17 -40.32 28.79 -15.50
CA GLY A 17 -39.21 29.47 -14.81
C GLY A 17 -39.52 29.68 -13.33
N VAL A 18 -39.68 28.60 -12.55
CA VAL A 18 -39.96 28.69 -11.10
C VAL A 18 -38.65 28.83 -10.32
N TYR A 19 -38.58 29.87 -9.49
CA TYR A 19 -37.43 30.18 -8.64
C TYR A 19 -37.32 29.19 -7.47
N MET A 20 -36.11 28.70 -7.22
CA MET A 20 -35.72 28.07 -5.95
C MET A 20 -34.50 28.80 -5.39
N VAL A 21 -34.60 29.23 -4.14
CA VAL A 21 -33.58 29.98 -3.41
C VAL A 21 -32.38 29.06 -3.09
N PRO A 22 -31.13 29.45 -3.39
CA PRO A 22 -29.96 28.62 -3.11
C PRO A 22 -29.52 28.73 -1.65
N GLY A 23 -29.70 27.65 -0.89
CA GLY A 23 -28.97 27.43 0.37
C GLY A 23 -27.50 27.13 0.10
N GLN A 24 -26.61 27.72 0.90
CA GLN A 24 -25.16 27.56 0.75
C GLN A 24 -24.73 26.10 0.95
N ILE A 25 -23.92 25.58 0.01
CA ILE A 25 -23.09 24.40 0.24
C ILE A 25 -21.64 24.80 0.01
N ASP A 26 -20.81 24.52 1.02
CA ASP A 26 -19.38 24.78 1.09
C ASP A 26 -18.64 24.31 -0.18
N ARG A 27 -17.84 25.22 -0.76
CA ARG A 27 -17.00 24.97 -1.93
C ARG A 27 -15.52 24.92 -1.53
N SER A 28 -15.10 23.86 -0.85
CA SER A 28 -13.67 23.56 -0.68
C SER A 28 -13.37 22.06 -0.77
N ARG A 29 -13.21 21.56 -2.00
CA ARG A 29 -12.54 20.29 -2.39
C ARG A 29 -12.65 20.07 -3.90
N GLN A 30 -11.89 20.83 -4.68
CA GLN A 30 -11.65 20.53 -6.10
C GLN A 30 -10.15 20.64 -6.40
N TYR A 31 -9.53 19.52 -6.76
CA TYR A 31 -8.25 19.48 -7.46
C TYR A 31 -8.34 18.52 -8.65
N PRO A 32 -7.58 18.74 -9.74
CA PRO A 32 -7.95 18.20 -11.06
C PRO A 32 -7.55 16.73 -11.27
N LEU A 33 -8.42 15.98 -11.94
CA LEU A 33 -8.27 14.56 -12.31
C LEU A 33 -7.24 14.29 -13.44
N GLU A 34 -6.30 15.19 -13.68
CA GLU A 34 -5.41 15.16 -14.87
C GLU A 34 -4.02 14.59 -14.62
N MET A 35 -3.53 14.56 -13.36
CA MET A 35 -2.19 14.04 -13.01
C MET A 35 -1.91 12.58 -13.43
N LEU A 36 -2.96 11.77 -13.68
CA LEU A 36 -2.81 10.38 -14.16
C LEU A 36 -2.97 10.24 -15.68
N GLN A 37 -3.36 11.29 -16.42
CA GLN A 37 -3.51 11.18 -17.88
C GLN A 37 -2.17 11.34 -18.60
N VAL A 38 -1.27 12.22 -18.13
CA VAL A 38 0.08 12.38 -18.68
C VAL A 38 0.92 11.10 -18.53
N LEU A 39 0.66 10.29 -17.49
CA LEU A 39 1.27 8.97 -17.26
C LEU A 39 0.81 7.88 -18.24
N SER A 40 0.01 8.22 -19.26
CA SER A 40 -0.47 7.28 -20.29
C SER A 40 0.04 7.57 -21.71
N SER A 41 0.59 8.75 -21.98
CA SER A 41 0.96 9.22 -23.32
C SER A 41 2.46 9.23 -23.63
N ALA A 42 3.35 9.05 -22.64
CA ALA A 42 4.82 9.02 -22.81
C ALA A 42 5.36 7.74 -23.51
N GLY A 43 4.62 7.21 -24.48
CA GLY A 43 4.97 6.02 -25.26
C GLY A 43 4.51 6.07 -26.72
N ARG A 44 4.16 7.26 -27.24
CA ARG A 44 3.86 7.50 -28.65
C ARG A 44 4.46 8.83 -29.12
N GLY A 45 5.77 8.83 -29.37
CA GLY A 45 6.39 9.77 -30.28
C GLY A 45 6.39 9.17 -31.68
N ASN A 46 5.90 9.91 -32.68
CA ASN A 46 6.13 9.54 -34.07
C ASN A 46 7.63 9.61 -34.37
N GLY A 47 8.13 8.72 -35.23
CA GLY A 47 9.53 8.70 -35.61
C GLY A 47 9.87 9.76 -36.64
N GLU A 48 11.02 10.41 -36.45
CA GLU A 48 11.83 10.98 -37.53
C GLU A 48 13.29 10.51 -37.34
N HIS A 49 14.06 10.49 -38.43
CA HIS A 49 15.29 9.72 -38.52
C HIS A 49 16.48 10.33 -37.76
N GLY A 50 17.20 9.48 -37.02
CA GLY A 50 18.52 9.78 -36.46
C GLY A 50 19.29 8.49 -36.18
N GLN A 51 20.46 8.31 -36.81
CA GLN A 51 21.25 7.08 -36.71
C GLN A 51 22.03 7.00 -35.39
N GLY A 52 22.04 5.83 -34.73
CA GLY A 52 22.83 5.61 -33.51
C GLY A 52 22.37 4.41 -32.69
N ALA A 53 22.76 3.19 -33.06
CA ALA A 53 22.33 1.97 -32.37
C ALA A 53 23.15 1.70 -31.07
N PRO A 54 22.50 1.54 -29.90
CA PRO A 54 23.15 1.01 -28.71
C PRO A 54 23.38 -0.51 -28.84
N ARG A 55 24.55 -0.99 -28.42
CA ARG A 55 24.96 -2.39 -28.64
C ARG A 55 24.15 -3.40 -27.82
N ARG A 56 23.69 -4.45 -28.51
CA ARG A 56 23.08 -5.66 -27.97
C ARG A 56 24.15 -6.53 -27.29
N TRP A 57 24.22 -6.50 -25.96
CA TRP A 57 25.16 -7.35 -25.20
C TRP A 57 24.69 -8.81 -25.17
N GLN A 58 25.56 -9.71 -25.62
CA GLN A 58 25.28 -11.14 -25.73
C GLN A 58 25.62 -11.88 -24.43
N ALA A 59 24.82 -12.87 -24.06
CA ALA A 59 25.03 -13.68 -22.88
C ALA A 59 26.17 -14.69 -23.08
N ARG A 60 27.19 -14.65 -22.21
CA ARG A 60 28.23 -15.69 -22.12
C ARG A 60 27.78 -16.76 -21.12
N ARG A 61 27.66 -18.01 -21.56
CA ARG A 61 27.47 -19.18 -20.70
C ARG A 61 28.79 -19.52 -20.00
N GLU A 62 28.75 -19.78 -18.70
CA GLU A 62 29.75 -20.61 -18.00
C GLU A 62 29.12 -21.26 -16.75
N ARG A 63 29.84 -22.19 -16.11
CA ARG A 63 29.26 -23.41 -15.49
C ARG A 63 28.94 -23.30 -13.99
N GLN A 64 28.00 -24.14 -13.54
CA GLN A 64 27.77 -24.45 -12.12
C GLN A 64 28.98 -25.18 -11.50
N PRO A 65 29.16 -25.01 -10.18
CA PRO A 65 29.47 -26.12 -9.29
C PRO A 65 28.40 -26.30 -8.21
N SER A 66 28.15 -27.54 -7.83
CA SER A 66 27.32 -27.93 -6.70
C SER A 66 28.11 -27.89 -5.39
N ASN A 67 27.48 -27.47 -4.28
CA ASN A 67 27.48 -28.36 -3.12
C ASN A 67 26.23 -28.17 -2.24
N LYS A 68 25.93 -29.22 -1.48
CA LYS A 68 24.84 -29.27 -0.48
C LYS A 68 25.32 -28.63 0.81
N ASP A 69 24.40 -28.03 1.57
CA ASP A 69 24.30 -28.26 3.01
C ASP A 69 22.90 -27.89 3.51
N ASN A 70 22.18 -28.88 4.03
CA ASN A 70 20.85 -28.73 4.60
C ASN A 70 20.96 -28.58 6.13
N THR A 71 20.57 -27.43 6.66
CA THR A 71 20.16 -27.32 8.07
C THR A 71 18.74 -26.78 8.12
N ALA A 72 17.79 -27.69 8.29
CA ALA A 72 16.37 -27.37 8.38
C ALA A 72 16.05 -26.78 9.76
N PHE A 73 15.45 -25.58 9.78
CA PHE A 73 14.71 -25.10 10.93
C PHE A 73 13.24 -25.01 10.54
N SER A 74 12.41 -25.76 11.27
CA SER A 74 10.96 -25.70 11.15
C SER A 74 10.47 -24.29 11.50
N TYR A 75 9.60 -23.73 10.67
CA TYR A 75 8.93 -22.46 10.94
C TYR A 75 7.42 -22.64 10.83
N ASP A 76 6.74 -22.49 11.95
CA ASP A 76 5.28 -22.58 12.04
C ASP A 76 4.60 -21.52 11.16
N SER A 77 3.56 -21.96 10.47
CA SER A 77 2.86 -21.19 9.44
C SER A 77 1.65 -20.45 10.00
N ASP A 78 1.89 -19.30 10.62
CA ASP A 78 0.85 -18.32 10.96
C ASP A 78 1.13 -17.00 10.21
N ASP A 79 0.68 -16.88 8.95
CA ASP A 79 0.67 -15.60 8.22
C ASP A 79 -0.77 -15.06 8.08
N SER A 80 -0.90 -13.77 8.32
CA SER A 80 -2.20 -13.10 8.52
C SER A 80 -2.05 -11.58 8.57
N SER A 81 -1.16 -11.04 7.74
CA SER A 81 -0.89 -9.60 7.65
C SER A 81 -2.03 -8.81 7.01
N LEU A 82 -3.09 -8.52 7.79
CA LEU A 82 -4.25 -7.75 7.35
C LEU A 82 -3.87 -6.37 6.80
N SER A 83 -3.99 -6.22 5.48
CA SER A 83 -4.01 -4.93 4.78
C SER A 83 -5.40 -4.28 4.83
N SER A 84 -6.02 -4.22 6.02
CA SER A 84 -7.32 -3.58 6.22
C SER A 84 -7.35 -2.66 7.45
N ASN A 85 -7.50 -1.36 7.20
CA ASN A 85 -7.66 -0.31 8.20
C ASN A 85 -9.00 -0.50 8.96
N ALA A 86 -9.00 -1.29 10.04
CA ALA A 86 -10.23 -1.89 10.58
C ALA A 86 -10.24 -2.15 12.11
N SER A 87 -10.13 -1.11 12.94
CA SER A 87 -10.39 -1.23 14.39
C SER A 87 -11.24 -0.09 14.91
N GLY A 88 -12.37 -0.41 15.53
CA GLY A 88 -13.28 0.52 16.20
C GLY A 88 -14.11 -0.29 17.20
N SER A 89 -14.04 0.10 18.46
CA SER A 89 -14.69 -0.61 19.57
C SER A 89 -16.13 -0.13 19.76
N ASN A 90 -17.05 -1.04 20.05
CA ASN A 90 -18.40 -0.68 20.48
C ASN A 90 -18.37 -0.16 21.93
N LYS A 91 -19.01 0.98 22.19
CA LYS A 91 -19.79 1.16 23.42
C LYS A 91 -21.00 2.07 23.16
N SER A 92 -22.01 1.89 24.00
CA SER A 92 -23.41 2.25 23.79
C SER A 92 -23.71 3.74 23.95
N SER A 93 -24.76 4.17 23.26
CA SER A 93 -25.42 5.47 23.43
C SER A 93 -26.27 5.53 24.69
N GLU A 94 -26.22 6.66 25.39
CA GLU A 94 -27.33 7.16 26.22
C GLU A 94 -27.74 8.56 25.73
N LYS A 95 -29.03 8.87 25.86
CA LYS A 95 -29.64 10.11 25.36
C LYS A 95 -29.54 11.22 26.40
N GLY A 96 -29.35 12.46 25.94
CA GLY A 96 -29.60 13.66 26.71
C GLY A 96 -30.21 14.73 25.81
N GLU A 97 -31.48 15.04 26.01
CA GLU A 97 -32.17 16.14 25.32
C GLU A 97 -31.81 17.47 26.02
N GLY A 98 -31.67 18.55 25.25
CA GLY A 98 -31.26 19.86 25.78
C GLY A 98 -31.62 20.99 24.82
N SER A 99 -32.87 21.46 24.90
CA SER A 99 -33.32 22.64 24.17
C SER A 99 -32.80 23.93 24.82
N SER A 100 -32.29 24.87 24.02
CA SER A 100 -32.39 26.30 24.34
C SER A 100 -32.29 27.17 23.08
N ARG A 101 -32.84 28.38 23.18
CA ARG A 101 -33.19 29.29 22.09
C ARG A 101 -32.83 30.72 22.50
N ALA A 102 -31.96 31.38 21.74
CA ALA A 102 -31.65 32.82 21.78
C ALA A 102 -30.57 33.13 20.72
N GLU A 103 -30.41 34.33 20.15
CA GLU A 103 -31.37 35.38 19.78
C GLU A 103 -30.71 36.26 18.68
N ARG A 104 -31.43 37.26 18.14
CA ARG A 104 -30.91 38.10 17.04
C ARG A 104 -30.03 39.24 17.55
N SER A 105 -29.02 39.62 16.75
CA SER A 105 -28.64 41.04 16.62
C SER A 105 -28.04 41.35 15.24
N THR A 106 -28.69 42.23 14.49
CA THR A 106 -28.22 42.81 13.23
C THR A 106 -27.35 44.03 13.45
N ALA A 107 -26.28 44.20 12.66
CA ALA A 107 -25.65 45.49 12.42
C ALA A 107 -25.15 45.58 10.97
N GLN A 108 -25.35 46.72 10.32
CA GLN A 108 -24.95 47.00 8.93
C GLN A 108 -23.90 48.12 8.87
N SER A 109 -22.91 47.95 7.99
CA SER A 109 -22.11 49.02 7.35
C SER A 109 -21.41 48.36 6.15
N ALA A 110 -21.64 48.72 4.89
CA ALA A 110 -21.28 49.99 4.25
C ALA A 110 -19.80 50.35 4.51
N GLY A 111 -18.90 50.38 3.54
CA GLY A 111 -18.96 50.01 2.12
C GLY A 111 -17.65 50.45 1.45
N ASP A 112 -17.30 49.90 0.28
CA ASP A 112 -16.51 50.59 -0.76
C ASP A 112 -16.29 49.69 -1.99
N ALA A 113 -16.23 50.28 -3.17
CA ALA A 113 -16.20 49.58 -4.46
C ALA A 113 -14.96 49.93 -5.29
N ALA A 114 -14.35 48.90 -5.90
CA ALA A 114 -13.26 49.03 -6.87
C ALA A 114 -13.46 47.98 -8.00
N PRO A 115 -12.92 48.21 -9.22
CA PRO A 115 -13.63 47.83 -10.45
C PRO A 115 -13.43 46.41 -10.98
N VAL A 116 -14.40 45.99 -11.78
CA VAL A 116 -14.55 44.66 -12.38
C VAL A 116 -13.57 44.43 -13.54
N GLN A 117 -12.82 43.32 -13.52
CA GLN A 117 -12.23 42.71 -14.72
C GLN A 117 -13.02 41.48 -15.14
N GLN A 118 -13.47 41.46 -16.40
CA GLN A 118 -14.27 40.36 -16.97
C GLN A 118 -13.42 39.10 -17.20
N GLN A 119 -13.62 38.06 -16.39
CA GLN A 119 -13.24 36.70 -16.78
C GLN A 119 -14.40 36.01 -17.50
N ARG A 120 -14.13 35.47 -18.69
CA ARG A 120 -15.11 34.70 -19.48
C ARG A 120 -15.47 33.40 -18.76
N GLU A 121 -16.74 33.26 -18.38
CA GLU A 121 -17.26 32.02 -17.78
C GLU A 121 -17.21 30.86 -18.79
N TRP A 122 -16.34 29.88 -18.52
CA TRP A 122 -16.40 28.57 -19.20
C TRP A 122 -17.50 27.73 -18.56
N ARG A 123 -18.61 27.53 -19.30
CA ARG A 123 -19.71 26.66 -18.86
C ARG A 123 -19.21 25.25 -18.53
N ALA A 124 -19.37 24.84 -17.27
CA ALA A 124 -18.98 23.52 -16.79
C ALA A 124 -19.76 22.42 -17.53
N ARG A 125 -19.05 21.43 -18.09
CA ARG A 125 -19.67 20.24 -18.69
C ARG A 125 -20.22 19.31 -17.60
N PRO A 126 -21.32 18.57 -17.85
CA PRO A 126 -21.87 17.63 -16.87
C PRO A 126 -20.87 16.57 -16.43
N LYS A 127 -20.95 16.14 -15.17
CA LYS A 127 -20.12 15.08 -14.58
C LYS A 127 -20.24 13.81 -15.43
N ARG A 128 -19.12 13.35 -16.02
CA ARG A 128 -19.03 12.00 -16.57
C ARG A 128 -18.92 11.01 -15.42
N ASP A 129 -19.72 9.95 -15.45
CA ASP A 129 -19.55 8.80 -14.56
C ASP A 129 -18.10 8.31 -14.59
N PHE A 130 -17.53 8.09 -13.40
CA PHE A 130 -16.22 7.47 -13.28
C PHE A 130 -16.33 5.99 -13.65
N ARG A 131 -16.31 5.70 -14.95
CA ARG A 131 -15.92 4.39 -15.44
C ARG A 131 -14.43 4.27 -15.13
N PRO A 132 -13.96 3.35 -14.26
CA PRO A 132 -12.55 3.02 -14.24
C PRO A 132 -12.18 2.63 -15.66
N ARG A 133 -11.29 3.41 -16.31
CA ARG A 133 -10.74 3.03 -17.61
C ARG A 133 -10.22 1.61 -17.43
N ARG A 134 -10.57 0.69 -18.34
CA ARG A 134 -9.98 -0.66 -18.34
C ARG A 134 -8.47 -0.47 -18.39
N ILE A 135 -7.79 -0.65 -17.26
CA ILE A 135 -6.32 -0.71 -17.23
C ILE A 135 -5.99 -1.98 -18.01
N PRO A 136 -5.38 -1.90 -19.20
CA PRO A 136 -5.19 -3.08 -20.03
C PRO A 136 -4.22 -4.01 -19.31
N LEU A 137 -4.71 -5.21 -19.03
CA LEU A 137 -4.06 -6.27 -18.25
C LEU A 137 -2.66 -6.62 -18.78
N GLU A 138 -2.47 -6.43 -20.08
CA GLU A 138 -1.22 -6.59 -20.82
C GLU A 138 -0.08 -5.68 -20.35
N ARG A 139 -0.37 -4.55 -19.66
CA ARG A 139 0.66 -3.68 -19.05
C ARG A 139 1.47 -4.35 -17.93
N PHE A 140 0.95 -5.43 -17.34
CA PHE A 140 1.59 -6.18 -16.26
C PHE A 140 2.14 -7.53 -16.72
N ALA A 141 1.64 -8.06 -17.84
CA ALA A 141 2.16 -9.25 -18.51
C ALA A 141 3.29 -8.95 -19.51
N THR A 142 3.59 -7.66 -19.78
CA THR A 142 4.71 -7.28 -20.63
C THR A 142 6.04 -7.58 -19.93
N ALA A 143 7.03 -8.07 -20.67
CA ALA A 143 8.37 -8.45 -20.18
C ALA A 143 9.21 -7.29 -19.56
N ALA A 144 8.62 -6.10 -19.39
CA ALA A 144 9.23 -4.91 -18.82
C ALA A 144 8.98 -4.75 -17.30
N TYR A 145 8.30 -5.69 -16.65
CA TYR A 145 8.21 -5.72 -15.18
C TYR A 145 9.20 -6.71 -14.56
N PRO A 146 10.28 -6.25 -13.90
CA PRO A 146 11.24 -7.14 -13.25
C PRO A 146 10.63 -7.66 -11.93
N SER A 147 9.86 -8.74 -12.01
CA SER A 147 9.34 -9.48 -10.85
C SER A 147 10.46 -9.76 -9.84
N GLN A 148 11.55 -10.34 -10.32
CA GLN A 148 12.78 -10.60 -9.58
C GLN A 148 13.94 -9.73 -10.08
N ILE A 149 14.75 -9.21 -9.17
CA ILE A 149 16.06 -8.62 -9.50
C ILE A 149 17.10 -9.72 -9.62
N LYS A 150 17.89 -9.70 -10.70
CA LYS A 150 18.88 -10.75 -11.04
C LYS A 150 20.32 -10.25 -11.14
N PHE A 151 20.52 -8.93 -11.07
CA PHE A 151 21.82 -8.30 -11.27
C PHE A 151 22.14 -7.42 -10.06
N THR A 152 23.38 -7.48 -9.60
CA THR A 152 23.92 -6.57 -8.59
C THR A 152 24.19 -5.21 -9.23
N PRO A 153 23.77 -4.08 -8.62
CA PRO A 153 24.10 -2.73 -9.08
C PRO A 153 25.60 -2.46 -8.99
N ASP A 154 26.15 -1.77 -9.99
CA ASP A 154 27.56 -1.40 -10.04
C ASP A 154 27.98 -0.47 -8.88
N ASP A 155 27.04 0.30 -8.34
CA ASP A 155 27.21 1.24 -7.23
C ASP A 155 26.81 0.67 -5.86
N LEU A 156 26.62 -0.65 -5.74
CA LEU A 156 26.36 -1.30 -4.44
C LEU A 156 27.53 -1.14 -3.46
N LEU A 157 28.75 -1.29 -3.96
CA LEU A 157 30.00 -1.22 -3.21
C LEU A 157 30.83 -0.07 -3.78
N ASN A 158 31.48 0.71 -2.91
CA ASN A 158 32.22 1.91 -3.35
C ASN A 158 33.57 2.09 -2.65
N GLY A 159 34.08 1.03 -2.01
CA GLY A 159 35.34 1.04 -1.26
C GLY A 159 35.21 1.69 0.12
N SER A 160 33.99 1.92 0.61
CA SER A 160 33.77 2.54 1.93
C SER A 160 33.73 1.52 3.06
N LYS A 161 33.81 2.01 4.30
CA LYS A 161 33.55 1.21 5.50
C LYS A 161 32.15 0.58 5.58
N TRP A 162 31.24 0.95 4.68
CA TRP A 162 29.85 0.50 4.63
C TRP A 162 29.62 -0.69 3.69
N ASP A 163 30.64 -1.10 2.94
CA ASP A 163 30.52 -2.10 1.87
C ASP A 163 30.06 -3.48 2.42
N SER A 164 30.64 -3.95 3.54
CA SER A 164 30.23 -5.23 4.17
C SER A 164 28.74 -5.23 4.53
N LEU A 165 28.28 -4.20 5.26
CA LEU A 165 26.88 -4.09 5.68
C LEU A 165 25.94 -3.90 4.47
N SER A 166 26.38 -3.19 3.43
CA SER A 166 25.61 -3.02 2.19
C SER A 166 25.46 -4.35 1.44
N GLN A 167 26.51 -5.16 1.39
CA GLN A 167 26.48 -6.51 0.84
C GLN A 167 25.55 -7.42 1.67
N GLU A 168 25.62 -7.38 3.00
CA GLU A 168 24.72 -8.17 3.86
C GLU A 168 23.23 -7.82 3.64
N ILE A 169 22.90 -6.52 3.50
CA ILE A 169 21.55 -6.06 3.18
C ILE A 169 21.13 -6.55 1.79
N TRP A 170 22.03 -6.45 0.80
CA TRP A 170 21.78 -6.91 -0.56
C TRP A 170 21.55 -8.42 -0.63
N ASP A 171 22.39 -9.21 0.02
CA ASP A 171 22.25 -10.67 0.10
C ASP A 171 20.94 -11.06 0.79
N LYS A 172 20.57 -10.38 1.87
CA LYS A 172 19.29 -10.61 2.57
C LYS A 172 18.11 -10.33 1.65
N PHE A 173 18.16 -9.25 0.87
CA PHE A 173 17.18 -8.93 -0.17
C PHE A 173 17.12 -10.01 -1.26
N MET A 174 18.25 -10.35 -1.87
CA MET A 174 18.34 -11.32 -2.97
C MET A 174 17.84 -12.71 -2.57
N LYS A 175 18.06 -13.13 -1.30
CA LYS A 175 17.58 -14.39 -0.73
C LYS A 175 16.09 -14.38 -0.33
N SER A 176 15.45 -13.21 -0.23
CA SER A 176 14.09 -13.07 0.32
C SER A 176 13.05 -12.51 -0.64
N GLN A 177 13.47 -11.82 -1.70
CA GLN A 177 12.58 -11.29 -2.74
C GLN A 177 11.74 -12.39 -3.39
N GLN A 178 10.56 -12.02 -3.90
CA GLN A 178 9.75 -12.91 -4.72
C GLN A 178 10.50 -13.32 -6.00
N THR A 179 10.67 -14.62 -6.20
CA THR A 179 11.28 -15.21 -7.39
C THR A 179 10.33 -15.17 -8.59
N ASP A 180 10.90 -15.27 -9.79
CA ASP A 180 10.11 -15.44 -11.02
C ASP A 180 9.25 -16.72 -11.00
N GLU A 181 9.64 -17.73 -10.22
CA GLU A 181 8.83 -18.96 -10.06
C GLU A 181 7.59 -18.71 -9.21
N THR A 182 7.75 -18.14 -8.01
CA THR A 182 6.64 -17.76 -7.14
C THR A 182 5.70 -16.79 -7.86
N PHE A 183 6.24 -15.79 -8.55
CA PHE A 183 5.44 -14.88 -9.38
C PHE A 183 4.64 -15.62 -10.45
N ARG A 184 5.24 -16.56 -11.18
CA ARG A 184 4.56 -17.36 -12.21
C ARG A 184 3.47 -18.26 -11.63
N LYS A 185 3.71 -18.90 -10.48
CA LYS A 185 2.71 -19.69 -9.74
C LYS A 185 1.50 -18.83 -9.39
N LYS A 186 1.73 -17.65 -8.80
CA LYS A 186 0.68 -16.65 -8.50
C LYS A 186 -0.07 -16.21 -9.76
N MET A 187 0.62 -15.83 -10.83
CA MET A 187 -0.04 -15.40 -12.08
C MET A 187 -0.87 -16.53 -12.73
N ASN A 188 -0.41 -17.78 -12.66
CA ASN A 188 -1.19 -18.93 -13.13
C ASN A 188 -2.47 -19.14 -12.31
N LEU A 189 -2.39 -19.04 -10.98
CA LEU A 189 -3.53 -19.12 -10.07
C LEU A 189 -4.55 -18.00 -10.35
N TRP A 190 -4.10 -16.75 -10.42
CA TRP A 190 -4.98 -15.63 -10.76
C TRP A 190 -5.61 -15.77 -12.16
N ARG A 191 -4.89 -16.31 -13.15
CA ARG A 191 -5.45 -16.58 -14.48
C ARG A 191 -6.57 -17.63 -14.41
N TYR A 192 -6.35 -18.72 -13.67
CA TYR A 192 -7.36 -19.76 -13.43
C TYR A 192 -8.60 -19.19 -12.72
N LEU A 193 -8.42 -18.50 -11.59
CA LEU A 193 -9.51 -17.87 -10.82
C LEU A 193 -10.26 -16.82 -11.66
N SER A 194 -9.54 -16.01 -12.45
CA SER A 194 -10.15 -15.02 -13.36
C SER A 194 -11.03 -15.65 -14.41
N MET A 195 -10.65 -16.82 -14.95
CA MET A 195 -11.44 -17.55 -15.94
C MET A 195 -12.69 -18.16 -15.30
N ALA A 196 -12.55 -18.82 -14.14
CA ALA A 196 -13.66 -19.45 -13.43
C ALA A 196 -14.68 -18.44 -12.88
N ILE A 197 -14.21 -17.39 -12.19
CA ILE A 197 -15.09 -16.33 -11.66
C ILE A 197 -15.83 -15.62 -12.80
N ARG A 198 -15.20 -15.47 -13.98
CA ARG A 198 -15.83 -14.80 -15.13
C ARG A 198 -16.79 -15.69 -15.92
N SER A 199 -16.64 -17.02 -15.88
CA SER A 199 -17.65 -17.92 -16.46
C SER A 199 -18.92 -17.97 -15.59
N MET A 200 -18.76 -17.94 -14.26
CA MET A 200 -19.88 -17.83 -13.31
C MET A 200 -20.52 -16.44 -13.32
N PHE A 201 -19.71 -15.38 -13.32
CA PHE A 201 -20.15 -13.99 -13.19
C PHE A 201 -19.50 -13.09 -14.27
N PRO A 202 -20.07 -13.00 -15.48
CA PRO A 202 -19.46 -12.31 -16.63
C PRO A 202 -19.18 -10.80 -16.45
N ARG A 203 -19.73 -10.17 -15.41
CA ARG A 203 -19.53 -8.74 -15.07
C ARG A 203 -18.44 -8.50 -14.03
N TYR A 204 -17.88 -9.54 -13.42
CA TYR A 204 -16.82 -9.41 -12.43
C TYR A 204 -15.46 -9.19 -13.11
N SER A 205 -14.51 -8.58 -12.41
CA SER A 205 -13.13 -8.42 -12.86
C SER A 205 -12.19 -8.63 -11.68
N LEU A 206 -11.15 -9.44 -11.85
CA LEU A 206 -10.23 -9.84 -10.78
C LEU A 206 -8.87 -9.19 -11.01
N TYR A 207 -8.39 -8.40 -10.04
CA TYR A 207 -7.12 -7.70 -10.10
C TYR A 207 -6.14 -8.27 -9.07
N VAL A 208 -4.89 -8.52 -9.47
CA VAL A 208 -3.81 -8.76 -8.50
C VAL A 208 -3.33 -7.42 -7.97
N VAL A 209 -3.19 -7.31 -6.65
CA VAL A 209 -2.77 -6.09 -5.96
C VAL A 209 -1.62 -6.39 -4.99
N GLY A 210 -1.23 -5.39 -4.19
CA GLY A 210 -0.40 -5.59 -3.01
C GLY A 210 1.03 -6.05 -3.29
N SER A 211 1.51 -7.00 -2.48
CA SER A 211 2.94 -7.36 -2.45
C SER A 211 3.43 -7.98 -3.76
N THR A 212 2.59 -8.81 -4.37
CA THR A 212 2.86 -9.56 -5.61
C THR A 212 3.19 -8.65 -6.78
N MET A 213 2.51 -7.50 -6.87
CA MET A 213 2.60 -6.57 -8.00
C MET A 213 3.40 -5.29 -7.71
N SER A 214 3.59 -4.90 -6.45
CA SER A 214 4.28 -3.64 -6.08
C SER A 214 5.81 -3.63 -6.28
N GLY A 215 6.44 -4.80 -6.24
CA GLY A 215 7.90 -4.96 -6.30
C GLY A 215 8.54 -5.16 -4.92
N PHE A 216 7.72 -5.14 -3.87
CA PHE A 216 8.08 -5.36 -2.47
C PHE A 216 7.59 -6.72 -1.92
N GLY A 217 7.23 -7.64 -2.83
CA GLY A 217 6.87 -9.02 -2.54
C GLY A 217 8.08 -9.84 -2.12
N LEU A 218 7.89 -10.65 -1.08
CA LEU A 218 8.81 -11.70 -0.67
C LEU A 218 8.32 -13.04 -1.21
N ASP A 219 9.19 -14.04 -1.27
CA ASP A 219 8.85 -15.37 -1.80
C ASP A 219 7.73 -16.07 -0.99
N ASN A 220 7.62 -15.76 0.30
CA ASN A 220 6.57 -16.24 1.20
C ASN A 220 5.41 -15.26 1.39
N SER A 221 5.31 -14.16 0.63
CA SER A 221 4.20 -13.21 0.78
C SER A 221 2.91 -13.74 0.15
N ASP A 222 1.78 -13.49 0.82
CA ASP A 222 0.42 -13.76 0.32
C ASP A 222 0.16 -13.18 -1.08
N MET A 223 -0.86 -13.71 -1.73
CA MET A 223 -1.39 -13.19 -2.98
C MET A 223 -2.64 -12.33 -2.72
N ASP A 224 -2.47 -11.00 -2.70
CA ASP A 224 -3.58 -10.07 -2.59
C ASP A 224 -4.39 -9.98 -3.89
N LEU A 225 -5.71 -10.15 -3.82
CA LEU A 225 -6.65 -10.03 -4.92
C LEU A 225 -7.78 -9.03 -4.60
N CYS A 226 -8.14 -8.21 -5.59
CA CYS A 226 -9.31 -7.34 -5.55
C CYS A 226 -10.34 -7.78 -6.60
N LEU A 227 -11.48 -8.29 -6.14
CA LEU A 227 -12.66 -8.45 -6.97
C LEU A 227 -13.29 -7.08 -7.22
N HIS A 228 -13.47 -6.69 -8.46
CA HIS A 228 -14.26 -5.52 -8.83
C HIS A 228 -15.62 -5.95 -9.38
N VAL A 229 -16.68 -5.47 -8.74
CA VAL A 229 -18.06 -5.63 -9.16
C VAL A 229 -18.66 -4.24 -9.32
N ARG A 230 -19.37 -3.99 -10.43
CA ARG A 230 -20.05 -2.71 -10.63
C ARG A 230 -21.12 -2.53 -9.56
N ALA A 231 -20.85 -1.64 -8.61
CA ALA A 231 -21.76 -1.30 -7.54
C ALA A 231 -23.11 -0.85 -8.10
N HIS A 232 -24.18 -1.35 -7.52
CA HIS A 232 -25.51 -0.76 -7.70
C HIS A 232 -25.57 0.49 -6.81
N GLN A 233 -26.19 1.55 -7.32
CA GLN A 233 -26.34 2.80 -6.56
C GLN A 233 -27.21 2.53 -5.31
N HIS A 234 -26.96 3.27 -4.23
CA HIS A 234 -27.72 3.23 -2.96
C HIS A 234 -27.56 2.00 -2.04
N VAL A 235 -26.63 1.07 -2.28
CA VAL A 235 -26.37 -0.05 -1.34
C VAL A 235 -25.08 0.16 -0.55
N ASP A 236 -25.07 -0.23 0.72
CA ASP A 236 -23.86 -0.25 1.56
C ASP A 236 -22.74 -1.08 0.92
N ALA A 237 -21.55 -0.47 0.81
CA ALA A 237 -20.40 -1.07 0.13
C ALA A 237 -19.89 -2.33 0.85
N ARG A 238 -19.98 -2.38 2.19
CA ARG A 238 -19.58 -3.53 3.00
C ARG A 238 -20.53 -4.70 2.83
N ALA A 239 -21.84 -4.47 2.86
CA ALA A 239 -22.86 -5.48 2.62
C ALA A 239 -22.74 -6.07 1.20
N GLN A 240 -22.51 -5.24 0.18
CA GLN A 240 -22.24 -5.69 -1.18
C GLN A 240 -20.94 -6.53 -1.26
N ALA A 241 -19.87 -6.12 -0.58
CA ALA A 241 -18.63 -6.88 -0.53
C ALA A 241 -18.85 -8.28 0.12
N LEU A 242 -19.54 -8.34 1.26
CA LEU A 242 -19.86 -9.61 1.93
C LEU A 242 -20.70 -10.52 1.03
N LEU A 243 -21.76 -10.00 0.39
CA LEU A 243 -22.62 -10.76 -0.52
C LEU A 243 -21.83 -11.38 -1.67
N HIS A 244 -21.00 -10.57 -2.36
CA HIS A 244 -20.23 -11.05 -3.51
C HIS A 244 -19.09 -12.02 -3.13
N LEU A 245 -18.47 -11.84 -1.96
CA LEU A 245 -17.48 -12.80 -1.47
C LEU A 245 -18.14 -14.11 -1.02
N ASN A 246 -19.33 -14.06 -0.42
CA ASN A 246 -20.06 -15.27 -0.02
C ASN A 246 -20.48 -16.11 -1.25
N TYR A 247 -20.86 -15.50 -2.37
CA TYR A 247 -21.09 -16.23 -3.63
C TYR A 247 -19.85 -16.95 -4.18
N LEU A 248 -18.64 -16.50 -3.81
CA LEU A 248 -17.39 -17.15 -4.21
C LEU A 248 -16.88 -18.15 -3.17
N LEU A 249 -17.29 -18.03 -1.91
CA LEU A 249 -16.88 -18.90 -0.81
C LEU A 249 -17.19 -20.37 -1.10
N ASP A 250 -18.41 -20.68 -1.52
CA ASP A 250 -18.82 -22.08 -1.80
C ASP A 250 -18.04 -22.68 -2.98
N TYR A 251 -17.76 -21.88 -4.01
CA TYR A 251 -16.91 -22.31 -5.12
C TYR A 251 -15.46 -22.53 -4.68
N ILE A 252 -14.89 -21.64 -3.87
CA ILE A 252 -13.52 -21.76 -3.36
C ILE A 252 -13.38 -22.97 -2.43
N ARG A 253 -14.40 -23.26 -1.62
CA ARG A 253 -14.47 -24.46 -0.78
C ARG A 253 -14.41 -25.79 -1.53
N THR A 254 -14.63 -25.81 -2.85
CA THR A 254 -14.43 -27.02 -3.67
C THR A 254 -12.96 -27.42 -3.85
N PHE A 255 -12.01 -26.49 -3.63
CA PHE A 255 -10.57 -26.76 -3.72
C PHE A 255 -9.76 -26.31 -2.49
N ASP A 256 -10.36 -25.55 -1.58
CA ASP A 256 -9.84 -25.30 -0.23
C ASP A 256 -10.97 -25.30 0.81
N SER A 257 -11.15 -26.44 1.48
CA SER A 257 -12.15 -26.58 2.55
C SER A 257 -11.88 -25.67 3.76
N GLY A 258 -10.65 -25.16 3.92
CA GLY A 258 -10.28 -24.21 4.97
C GLY A 258 -10.67 -22.75 4.68
N ALA A 259 -11.30 -22.45 3.54
CA ALA A 259 -11.62 -21.08 3.15
C ALA A 259 -12.59 -20.38 4.12
N GLU A 260 -12.20 -19.17 4.54
CA GLU A 260 -12.85 -18.37 5.58
C GLU A 260 -13.19 -16.95 5.06
N LEU A 261 -14.43 -16.51 5.27
CA LEU A 261 -14.82 -15.11 5.07
C LEU A 261 -14.65 -14.31 6.37
N ILE A 262 -13.69 -13.39 6.39
CA ILE A 262 -13.39 -12.55 7.55
C ILE A 262 -14.20 -11.25 7.49
N HIS A 263 -15.07 -11.04 8.48
CA HIS A 263 -15.98 -9.90 8.56
C HIS A 263 -15.33 -8.59 9.12
N ALA A 264 -14.05 -8.33 8.84
CA ALA A 264 -13.37 -7.06 9.18
C ALA A 264 -13.91 -5.86 8.35
N LYS A 265 -13.63 -4.59 8.72
CA LYS A 265 -14.19 -3.36 8.08
C LYS A 265 -14.19 -3.45 6.55
N VAL A 266 -13.06 -3.85 5.97
CA VAL A 266 -12.96 -4.36 4.60
C VAL A 266 -13.04 -5.89 4.71
N PRO A 267 -14.10 -6.53 4.21
CA PRO A 267 -14.20 -7.99 4.23
C PRO A 267 -13.14 -8.64 3.34
N ILE A 268 -12.60 -9.77 3.79
CA ILE A 268 -11.58 -10.54 3.07
C ILE A 268 -11.96 -12.02 3.12
N LEU A 269 -12.05 -12.65 1.95
CA LEU A 269 -12.12 -14.10 1.80
C LEU A 269 -10.69 -14.65 1.74
N LYS A 270 -10.26 -15.33 2.80
CA LYS A 270 -8.96 -16.01 2.89
C LYS A 270 -9.10 -17.45 2.43
N PHE A 271 -8.16 -17.91 1.61
CA PHE A 271 -8.07 -19.30 1.16
C PHE A 271 -6.64 -19.62 0.68
N ARG A 272 -6.38 -20.91 0.43
CA ARG A 272 -5.08 -21.43 0.00
C ARG A 272 -5.21 -22.20 -1.31
N ASP A 273 -4.34 -21.91 -2.27
CA ASP A 273 -4.07 -22.85 -3.37
C ASP A 273 -3.20 -23.98 -2.84
N VAL A 274 -3.84 -25.07 -2.42
CA VAL A 274 -3.22 -26.27 -1.85
C VAL A 274 -2.15 -26.85 -2.79
N ARG A 275 -2.29 -26.70 -4.12
CA ARG A 275 -1.37 -27.28 -5.11
C ARG A 275 -0.03 -26.56 -5.19
N ASN A 276 -0.04 -25.24 -5.03
CA ASN A 276 1.17 -24.41 -5.08
C ASN A 276 1.63 -23.90 -3.71
N GLY A 277 0.86 -24.18 -2.65
CA GLY A 277 1.13 -23.70 -1.29
C GLY A 277 0.92 -22.20 -1.09
N LEU A 278 0.17 -21.53 -1.98
CA LEU A 278 -0.02 -20.09 -1.98
C LEU A 278 -1.20 -19.69 -1.10
N GLN A 279 -0.98 -18.78 -0.15
CA GLN A 279 -2.04 -18.10 0.58
C GLN A 279 -2.62 -16.96 -0.27
N VAL A 280 -3.94 -16.77 -0.22
CA VAL A 280 -4.67 -15.79 -1.03
C VAL A 280 -5.66 -14.99 -0.17
N ASP A 281 -5.62 -13.66 -0.33
CA ASP A 281 -6.53 -12.72 0.33
C ASP A 281 -7.38 -12.01 -0.72
N LEU A 282 -8.65 -12.39 -0.83
CA LEU A 282 -9.59 -11.81 -1.80
C LEU A 282 -10.53 -10.81 -1.11
N ASN A 283 -10.37 -9.53 -1.42
CA ASN A 283 -11.34 -8.49 -1.05
C ASN A 283 -12.28 -8.17 -2.22
N CYS A 284 -13.37 -7.44 -1.94
CA CYS A 284 -14.28 -6.93 -2.97
C CYS A 284 -14.37 -5.39 -2.92
N ASN A 285 -14.22 -4.76 -4.08
CA ASN A 285 -14.31 -3.32 -4.34
C ASN A 285 -13.37 -2.41 -3.53
N ASN A 286 -12.25 -2.93 -2.98
CA ASN A 286 -11.20 -2.10 -2.39
C ASN A 286 -10.31 -1.43 -3.47
N VAL A 287 -10.89 -0.49 -4.21
CA VAL A 287 -10.20 0.21 -5.32
C VAL A 287 -8.97 1.01 -4.85
N VAL A 288 -8.92 1.41 -3.57
CA VAL A 288 -7.75 2.05 -2.95
C VAL A 288 -6.53 1.12 -3.01
N GLY A 289 -6.70 -0.19 -2.79
CA GLY A 289 -5.63 -1.18 -2.93
C GLY A 289 -5.02 -1.25 -4.33
N ILE A 290 -5.82 -1.03 -5.39
CA ILE A 290 -5.33 -0.96 -6.77
C ILE A 290 -4.44 0.29 -6.95
N ARG A 291 -4.93 1.47 -6.54
CA ARG A 291 -4.19 2.74 -6.64
C ARG A 291 -2.87 2.70 -5.86
N ASN A 292 -2.89 2.07 -4.68
CA ASN A 292 -1.69 1.84 -3.88
C ASN A 292 -0.69 0.94 -4.57
N THR A 293 -1.15 -0.13 -5.20
CA THR A 293 -0.27 -1.02 -5.97
C THR A 293 0.43 -0.25 -7.09
N ASP A 294 -0.30 0.53 -7.87
CA ASP A 294 0.26 1.37 -8.95
C ASP A 294 1.27 2.41 -8.43
N MET A 295 0.97 3.06 -7.29
CA MET A 295 1.89 4.01 -6.64
C MET A 295 3.17 3.34 -6.15
N LEU A 296 3.07 2.15 -5.55
CA LEU A 296 4.22 1.40 -5.07
C LEU A 296 5.08 0.85 -6.23
N ILE A 297 4.46 0.46 -7.36
CA ILE A 297 5.18 0.14 -8.61
C ILE A 297 5.98 1.34 -9.12
N TYR A 298 5.45 2.54 -8.99
CA TYR A 298 6.16 3.75 -9.38
C TYR A 298 7.39 3.98 -8.48
N PHE A 299 7.22 3.96 -7.15
CA PHE A 299 8.33 4.13 -6.20
C PHE A 299 9.40 3.03 -6.30
N SER A 300 9.02 1.77 -6.51
CA SER A 300 9.96 0.64 -6.63
C SER A 300 10.85 0.68 -7.88
N ARG A 301 10.57 1.60 -8.83
CA ARG A 301 11.34 1.83 -10.06
C ARG A 301 12.13 3.14 -10.08
N LEU A 302 12.01 4.01 -9.06
CA LEU A 302 12.68 5.31 -9.06
C LEU A 302 14.18 5.22 -8.74
N ASP A 303 14.56 4.33 -7.82
CA ASP A 303 15.94 4.06 -7.45
C ASP A 303 16.07 2.59 -7.03
N TRP A 304 17.19 1.95 -7.35
CA TRP A 304 17.38 0.52 -7.09
C TRP A 304 17.42 0.19 -5.59
N ARG A 305 17.83 1.15 -4.74
CA ARG A 305 17.96 0.98 -3.28
C ARG A 305 16.63 0.83 -2.56
N VAL A 306 15.52 1.26 -3.18
CA VAL A 306 14.17 1.21 -2.58
C VAL A 306 13.73 -0.23 -2.30
N ARG A 307 13.94 -1.17 -3.23
CA ARG A 307 13.48 -2.57 -3.08
C ARG A 307 14.23 -3.32 -1.97
N PRO A 308 15.58 -3.27 -1.87
CA PRO A 308 16.32 -3.81 -0.73
C PRO A 308 15.92 -3.17 0.61
N LEU A 309 15.79 -1.84 0.68
CA LEU A 309 15.46 -1.13 1.92
C LEU A 309 14.07 -1.51 2.46
N VAL A 310 13.04 -1.56 1.60
CA VAL A 310 11.70 -2.03 2.01
C VAL A 310 11.76 -3.50 2.46
N THR A 311 12.51 -4.35 1.76
CA THR A 311 12.63 -5.77 2.06
C THR A 311 13.30 -6.03 3.41
N VAL A 312 14.49 -5.44 3.63
CA VAL A 312 15.23 -5.62 4.89
C VAL A 312 14.44 -5.05 6.07
N THR A 313 13.74 -3.92 5.89
CA THR A 313 12.88 -3.32 6.91
C THR A 313 11.69 -4.23 7.26
N LYS A 314 11.02 -4.83 6.27
CA LYS A 314 9.93 -5.80 6.51
C LYS A 314 10.40 -7.02 7.30
N LEU A 315 11.58 -7.55 6.97
CA LEU A 315 12.18 -8.72 7.63
C LEU A 315 12.65 -8.40 9.06
N TRP A 316 13.30 -7.26 9.25
CA TRP A 316 13.71 -6.71 10.55
C TRP A 316 12.50 -6.53 11.47
N ALA A 317 11.46 -5.84 10.99
CA ALA A 317 10.24 -5.60 11.75
C ALA A 317 9.47 -6.90 12.08
N ARG A 318 9.49 -7.91 11.19
CA ARG A 318 8.94 -9.24 11.47
C ARG A 318 9.73 -9.95 12.57
N ALA A 319 11.06 -9.90 12.54
CA ALA A 319 11.91 -10.52 13.56
C ALA A 319 11.68 -9.93 14.97
N HIS A 320 11.54 -8.61 15.08
CA HIS A 320 11.22 -7.91 16.33
C HIS A 320 9.75 -8.03 16.78
N ARG A 321 8.91 -8.76 16.02
CA ARG A 321 7.47 -8.91 16.26
C ARG A 321 6.76 -7.55 16.34
N ILE A 322 7.01 -6.70 15.35
CA ILE A 322 6.36 -5.38 15.17
C ILE A 322 5.77 -5.19 13.76
N ASN A 323 5.63 -6.27 12.97
CA ASN A 323 5.04 -6.28 11.61
C ASN A 323 3.87 -7.29 11.53
N ASP A 324 2.84 -7.05 12.35
CA ASP A 324 1.56 -7.76 12.37
C ASP A 324 0.45 -6.82 12.92
N ALA A 325 -0.44 -6.39 12.05
CA ALA A 325 -1.56 -5.49 12.40
C ALA A 325 -2.63 -6.16 13.29
N ARG A 326 -2.81 -7.49 13.23
CA ARG A 326 -3.73 -8.21 14.14
C ARG A 326 -3.24 -8.13 15.57
N ARG A 327 -1.92 -8.18 15.76
CA ARG A 327 -1.24 -8.08 17.07
C ARG A 327 -0.93 -6.64 17.49
N ARG A 328 -1.73 -5.67 17.01
CA ARG A 328 -1.65 -4.22 17.34
C ARG A 328 -0.36 -3.52 16.88
N THR A 329 0.40 -4.11 15.96
CA THR A 329 1.66 -3.53 15.47
C THR A 329 1.52 -2.98 14.05
N LEU A 330 2.62 -2.66 13.36
CA LEU A 330 2.57 -2.09 12.02
C LEU A 330 2.11 -3.12 10.97
N SER A 331 1.47 -2.62 9.90
CA SER A 331 1.28 -3.39 8.68
C SER A 331 2.50 -3.27 7.76
N SER A 332 2.74 -4.27 6.91
CA SER A 332 3.80 -4.19 5.89
C SER A 332 3.59 -3.04 4.89
N TYR A 333 2.34 -2.60 4.67
CA TYR A 333 2.05 -1.40 3.86
C TYR A 333 2.49 -0.11 4.59
N ALA A 334 2.13 0.05 5.88
CA ALA A 334 2.58 1.20 6.67
C ALA A 334 4.12 1.28 6.75
N LEU A 335 4.81 0.16 7.00
CA LEU A 335 6.28 0.10 6.94
C LEU A 335 6.84 0.51 5.57
N THR A 336 6.18 0.13 4.47
CA THR A 336 6.59 0.52 3.12
C THR A 336 6.44 2.03 2.90
N LEU A 337 5.34 2.64 3.39
CA LEU A 337 5.15 4.10 3.36
C LEU A 337 6.20 4.83 4.21
N MET A 338 6.56 4.29 5.38
CA MET A 338 7.64 4.84 6.22
C MET A 338 8.99 4.84 5.48
N VAL A 339 9.37 3.74 4.83
CA VAL A 339 10.62 3.69 4.03
C VAL A 339 10.58 4.71 2.90
N ILE A 340 9.48 4.80 2.15
CA ILE A 340 9.33 5.77 1.04
C ILE A 340 9.42 7.21 1.55
N HIS A 341 8.73 7.54 2.64
CA HIS A 341 8.73 8.86 3.26
C HIS A 341 10.14 9.27 3.72
N TYR A 342 10.87 8.38 4.40
CA TYR A 342 12.26 8.62 4.79
C TYR A 342 13.14 8.91 3.55
N LEU A 343 12.98 8.15 2.47
CA LEU A 343 13.72 8.37 1.23
C LEU A 343 13.29 9.64 0.47
N GLN A 344 12.13 10.22 0.77
CA GLN A 344 11.64 11.49 0.20
C GLN A 344 12.09 12.75 0.96
N CYS A 345 12.37 12.67 2.27
CA CYS A 345 12.69 13.85 3.09
C CYS A 345 13.55 13.62 4.34
N GLY A 346 13.84 12.37 4.72
CA GLY A 346 14.80 12.04 5.78
C GLY A 346 16.25 11.96 5.30
N THR A 347 16.47 11.91 3.98
CA THR A 347 17.81 11.99 3.38
C THR A 347 18.10 13.37 2.81
N SER A 348 19.36 13.83 2.91
CA SER A 348 19.86 15.03 2.24
C SER A 348 21.04 14.68 1.33
N PRO A 349 20.95 14.85 0.00
CA PRO A 349 19.76 15.23 -0.76
C PRO A 349 18.66 14.13 -0.70
N PRO A 350 17.40 14.44 -1.02
CA PRO A 350 16.34 13.44 -1.15
C PRO A 350 16.67 12.36 -2.18
N LEU A 351 16.44 11.09 -1.85
CA LEU A 351 16.56 9.99 -2.82
C LEU A 351 15.36 9.99 -3.79
N LEU A 352 14.15 10.21 -3.27
CA LEU A 352 12.90 10.16 -4.03
C LEU A 352 12.33 11.57 -4.27
N VAL A 353 12.62 12.11 -5.44
CA VAL A 353 12.19 13.44 -5.91
C VAL A 353 10.96 13.33 -6.82
N ARG A 354 9.92 14.14 -6.56
CA ARG A 354 8.69 14.18 -7.38
C ARG A 354 9.00 14.70 -8.79
N PRO A 355 8.32 14.23 -9.86
CA PRO A 355 8.56 14.69 -11.24
C PRO A 355 8.44 16.20 -11.46
N GLU A 356 7.57 16.87 -10.71
CA GLU A 356 7.35 18.33 -10.79
C GLU A 356 8.61 19.13 -10.45
N ALA A 357 9.49 18.57 -9.61
CA ALA A 357 10.81 19.11 -9.29
C ALA A 357 11.90 18.61 -10.27
N ALA A 358 11.57 18.46 -11.56
CA ALA A 358 12.51 17.97 -12.57
C ALA A 358 13.80 18.82 -12.69
N HIS A 359 13.72 20.12 -12.38
CA HIS A 359 14.88 21.01 -12.32
C HIS A 359 15.86 20.65 -11.18
N GLU A 360 15.36 20.17 -10.04
CA GLU A 360 16.21 19.79 -8.89
C GLU A 360 17.00 18.50 -9.14
N ARG A 361 16.55 17.64 -10.06
CA ARG A 361 17.21 16.35 -10.38
C ARG A 361 18.66 16.48 -10.83
N ARG A 362 19.07 17.64 -11.35
CA ARG A 362 20.43 17.87 -11.83
C ARG A 362 21.41 18.36 -10.76
N ALA A 363 20.93 18.85 -9.61
CA ALA A 363 21.80 19.48 -8.61
C ALA A 363 22.59 18.45 -7.78
N HIS A 364 21.92 17.53 -7.09
CA HIS A 364 22.60 16.57 -6.18
C HIS A 364 21.92 15.19 -6.19
N HIS A 365 22.54 14.21 -6.85
CA HIS A 365 22.15 12.80 -6.71
C HIS A 365 22.57 12.27 -5.34
N ASN A 366 21.67 11.57 -4.64
CA ASN A 366 22.00 10.94 -3.36
C ASN A 366 22.96 9.74 -3.59
N ARG A 367 24.14 9.79 -2.96
CA ARG A 367 25.20 8.76 -3.05
C ARG A 367 25.31 7.86 -1.81
N ALA A 368 24.36 7.93 -0.87
CA ALA A 368 24.41 7.10 0.32
C ALA A 368 24.23 5.61 -0.03
N THR A 369 25.05 4.78 0.60
CA THR A 369 25.04 3.31 0.49
C THR A 369 23.76 2.71 1.09
N LEU A 370 23.48 1.43 0.79
CA LEU A 370 22.35 0.72 1.43
C LEU A 370 22.47 0.73 2.96
N ALA A 371 23.68 0.51 3.48
CA ALA A 371 23.97 0.51 4.91
C ALA A 371 23.70 1.86 5.57
N GLU A 372 24.19 2.97 4.99
CA GLU A 372 23.93 4.31 5.48
C GLU A 372 22.43 4.64 5.45
N LEU A 373 21.74 4.29 4.35
CA LEU A 373 20.31 4.54 4.24
C LEU A 373 19.52 3.75 5.28
N PHE A 374 19.84 2.48 5.52
CA PHE A 374 19.16 1.66 6.53
C PHE A 374 19.47 2.15 7.95
N LEU A 375 20.73 2.39 8.29
CA LEU A 375 21.14 2.87 9.61
C LEU A 375 20.52 4.24 9.94
N HIS A 376 20.59 5.19 9.01
CA HIS A 376 20.02 6.52 9.20
C HIS A 376 18.48 6.51 9.18
N MET A 377 17.82 5.56 8.51
CA MET A 377 16.38 5.36 8.65
C MET A 377 16.00 4.88 10.06
N LEU A 378 16.79 3.97 10.66
CA LEU A 378 16.56 3.52 12.03
C LEU A 378 16.69 4.70 13.02
N LYS A 379 17.71 5.55 12.85
CA LYS A 379 17.84 6.79 13.62
C LYS A 379 16.66 7.74 13.39
N TYR A 380 16.30 7.98 12.14
CA TYR A 380 15.24 8.91 11.75
C TYR A 380 13.92 8.58 12.45
N TYR A 381 13.54 7.29 12.53
CA TYR A 381 12.32 6.86 13.23
C TYR A 381 12.48 6.63 14.74
N ALA A 382 13.70 6.60 15.28
CA ALA A 382 13.94 6.66 16.72
C ALA A 382 13.76 8.08 17.30
N ASP A 383 14.00 9.10 16.46
CA ASP A 383 13.99 10.53 16.81
C ASP A 383 12.82 11.31 16.16
N PHE A 384 11.92 10.64 15.42
CA PHE A 384 10.84 11.29 14.69
C PHE A 384 9.81 11.95 15.64
N PRO A 385 9.35 13.18 15.38
CA PRO A 385 8.43 13.91 16.26
C PRO A 385 6.98 13.42 16.12
N TYR A 386 6.70 12.19 16.58
CA TYR A 386 5.40 11.50 16.46
C TYR A 386 4.21 12.25 17.07
N GLU A 387 4.43 13.15 18.03
CA GLU A 387 3.37 13.96 18.63
C GLU A 387 2.92 15.13 17.76
N GLN A 388 3.81 15.59 16.87
CA GLN A 388 3.66 16.81 16.08
C GLN A 388 3.38 16.51 14.60
N MET A 389 3.93 15.42 14.08
CA MET A 389 3.96 15.10 12.65
C MET A 389 3.38 13.72 12.34
N ALA A 390 2.63 13.64 11.24
CA ALA A 390 2.26 12.40 10.59
C ALA A 390 3.22 12.11 9.42
N ILE A 391 3.48 10.83 9.20
CA ILE A 391 4.31 10.31 8.11
C ILE A 391 3.45 10.31 6.84
N SER A 392 3.80 11.14 5.84
CA SER A 392 3.02 11.28 4.60
C SER A 392 3.90 11.24 3.37
N VAL A 393 3.66 10.25 2.49
CA VAL A 393 4.33 10.17 1.17
C VAL A 393 3.81 11.21 0.16
N ARG A 394 2.70 11.89 0.49
CA ARG A 394 1.99 12.86 -0.35
C ARG A 394 2.54 14.27 -0.18
N VAL A 395 2.71 14.72 1.08
CA VAL A 395 3.18 16.08 1.42
C VAL A 395 4.54 16.14 2.11
N LYS A 396 5.13 15.00 2.50
CA LYS A 396 6.41 14.87 3.23
C LYS A 396 6.39 15.42 4.66
N ARG A 397 5.86 16.61 4.88
CA ARG A 397 5.68 17.22 6.20
C ARG A 397 4.19 17.47 6.41
N LEU A 398 3.56 16.63 7.24
CA LEU A 398 2.14 16.73 7.57
C LEU A 398 1.96 16.95 9.09
N PRO A 399 1.62 18.16 9.55
CA PRO A 399 1.30 18.41 10.95
C PRO A 399 0.10 17.59 11.42
N LEU A 400 0.17 16.99 12.60
CA LEU A 400 -0.92 16.18 13.16
C LEU A 400 -2.19 16.98 13.46
N ALA A 401 -2.05 18.29 13.68
CA ALA A 401 -3.19 19.19 13.81
C ALA A 401 -4.10 19.14 12.57
N GLU A 402 -3.52 19.13 11.36
CA GLU A 402 -4.28 19.05 10.09
C GLU A 402 -4.99 17.70 9.94
N CYS A 403 -4.34 16.60 10.32
CA CYS A 403 -4.92 15.25 10.30
C CYS A 403 -6.16 15.12 11.20
N ARG A 404 -6.09 15.71 12.40
CA ARG A 404 -7.07 15.54 13.48
C ARG A 404 -8.35 16.36 13.27
N VAL A 405 -8.39 17.31 12.33
CA VAL A 405 -9.57 18.14 12.03
C VAL A 405 -10.81 17.32 11.65
N HIS A 406 -10.63 16.21 10.92
CA HIS A 406 -11.76 15.47 10.34
C HIS A 406 -12.14 14.18 11.08
N ASP A 407 -11.17 13.49 11.69
CA ASP A 407 -11.39 12.28 12.47
C ASP A 407 -10.23 12.11 13.46
N PRO A 408 -10.28 12.72 14.66
CA PRO A 408 -9.17 12.68 15.61
C PRO A 408 -8.94 11.28 16.20
N HIS A 409 -9.94 10.38 16.15
CA HIS A 409 -9.89 9.10 16.85
C HIS A 409 -8.96 8.06 16.22
N GLN A 410 -8.67 8.18 14.91
CA GLN A 410 -7.68 7.32 14.23
C GLN A 410 -6.23 7.79 14.36
N TRP A 411 -5.97 9.04 14.79
CA TRP A 411 -4.64 9.65 14.85
C TRP A 411 -4.08 9.70 16.28
N LYS A 412 -3.83 8.50 16.84
CA LYS A 412 -3.33 8.32 18.22
C LYS A 412 -1.82 8.48 18.32
N TRP A 413 -1.08 7.37 18.36
CA TRP A 413 0.36 7.33 18.60
C TRP A 413 1.15 7.32 17.29
N LEU A 414 1.12 6.20 16.56
CA LEU A 414 1.80 6.09 15.26
C LEU A 414 0.87 6.49 14.12
N CYS A 415 1.30 7.48 13.35
CA CYS A 415 0.46 8.20 12.40
C CYS A 415 1.09 8.17 11.00
N VAL A 416 0.54 7.36 10.10
CA VAL A 416 1.04 7.15 8.73
C VAL A 416 -0.11 7.33 7.74
N GLU A 417 -0.11 8.42 6.99
CA GLU A 417 -1.18 8.83 6.07
C GLU A 417 -1.32 7.90 4.86
N GLU A 418 -2.56 7.46 4.60
CA GLU A 418 -2.97 6.82 3.35
C GLU A 418 -3.10 7.89 2.24
N PRO A 419 -2.33 7.82 1.14
CA PRO A 419 -2.19 8.93 0.19
C PRO A 419 -3.41 9.24 -0.69
N PHE A 420 -4.47 8.42 -0.65
CA PHE A 420 -5.65 8.52 -1.51
C PHE A 420 -6.98 8.72 -0.76
N ASP A 421 -7.13 8.16 0.44
CA ASP A 421 -8.29 8.29 1.32
C ASP A 421 -8.01 9.09 2.61
N LEU A 422 -6.74 9.42 2.86
CA LEU A 422 -6.26 10.26 3.98
C LEU A 422 -6.57 9.68 5.37
N SER A 423 -6.74 8.37 5.49
CA SER A 423 -6.84 7.66 6.77
C SER A 423 -5.47 7.31 7.38
N ASN A 424 -5.44 6.93 8.66
CA ASN A 424 -4.21 6.44 9.30
C ASN A 424 -4.02 4.94 9.03
N THR A 425 -2.99 4.59 8.26
CA THR A 425 -2.59 3.20 7.93
C THR A 425 -1.94 2.44 9.10
N ALA A 426 -1.55 3.16 10.16
CA ALA A 426 -0.96 2.61 11.39
C ALA A 426 -1.96 2.59 12.57
N ARG A 427 -3.27 2.75 12.32
CA ARG A 427 -4.33 2.76 13.36
C ARG A 427 -4.45 1.51 14.24
N SER A 428 -3.78 0.41 13.88
CA SER A 428 -3.60 -0.78 14.73
C SER A 428 -2.75 -0.48 15.96
N VAL A 429 -1.84 0.51 15.88
CA VAL A 429 -0.96 0.98 16.95
C VAL A 429 -1.68 2.05 17.77
N TYR A 430 -2.76 1.64 18.45
CA TYR A 430 -3.54 2.49 19.38
C TYR A 430 -3.10 2.38 20.84
N ASP A 431 -2.17 1.48 21.12
CA ASP A 431 -1.72 1.03 22.43
C ASP A 431 -0.35 1.69 22.76
N PRO A 432 -0.19 2.36 23.92
CA PRO A 432 1.01 3.13 24.24
C PRO A 432 2.25 2.25 24.42
N ASP A 433 2.10 1.09 25.08
CA ASP A 433 3.21 0.16 25.33
C ASP A 433 3.71 -0.42 24.01
N MET A 434 2.80 -0.73 23.09
CA MET A 434 3.16 -1.18 21.75
C MET A 434 3.81 -0.08 20.91
N PHE A 435 3.39 1.18 21.08
CA PHE A 435 4.04 2.32 20.44
C PHE A 435 5.48 2.50 20.95
N GLU A 436 5.72 2.54 22.26
CA GLU A 436 7.08 2.65 22.80
C GLU A 436 7.91 1.42 22.46
N LYS A 437 7.32 0.21 22.39
CA LYS A 437 8.01 -0.98 21.86
C LYS A 437 8.51 -0.74 20.43
N ILE A 438 7.70 -0.18 19.54
CA ILE A 438 8.11 0.12 18.15
C ILE A 438 9.25 1.15 18.13
N VAL A 439 9.11 2.27 18.86
CA VAL A 439 10.11 3.36 18.86
C VAL A 439 11.42 2.92 19.52
N SER A 440 11.37 2.21 20.66
CA SER A 440 12.54 1.62 21.30
C SER A 440 13.21 0.55 20.43
N THR A 441 12.47 -0.22 19.64
CA THR A 441 13.04 -1.18 18.66
C THR A 441 13.85 -0.44 17.58
N PHE A 442 13.36 0.69 17.04
CA PHE A 442 14.14 1.54 16.13
C PHE A 442 15.41 2.06 16.81
N ARG A 443 15.27 2.62 18.02
CA ARG A 443 16.36 3.23 18.80
C ARG A 443 17.47 2.25 19.15
N GLU A 444 17.11 1.05 19.60
CA GLU A 444 18.07 0.02 19.99
C GLU A 444 18.71 -0.66 18.77
N SER A 445 17.94 -0.90 17.71
CA SER A 445 18.50 -1.39 16.44
C SER A 445 19.50 -0.41 15.84
N TYR A 446 19.23 0.90 15.90
CA TYR A 446 20.19 1.93 15.50
C TYR A 446 21.48 1.87 16.33
N LYS A 447 21.38 1.86 17.66
CA LYS A 447 22.56 1.79 18.56
C LYS A 447 23.43 0.57 18.23
N ARG A 448 22.84 -0.63 18.24
CA ARG A 448 23.57 -1.89 18.04
C ARG A 448 24.19 -1.96 16.64
N LEU A 449 23.44 -1.56 15.60
CA LEU A 449 23.97 -1.52 14.22
C LEU A 449 25.08 -0.48 14.06
N SER A 450 24.97 0.69 14.70
CA SER A 450 26.00 1.74 14.63
C SER A 450 27.32 1.35 15.30
N ALA A 451 27.26 0.47 16.32
CA ALA A 451 28.43 -0.02 17.04
C ALA A 451 29.05 -1.27 16.40
N GLY A 452 28.22 -2.24 15.98
CA GLY A 452 28.68 -3.54 15.46
C GLY A 452 28.89 -3.59 13.95
N MET A 453 28.22 -2.73 13.18
CA MET A 453 28.34 -2.60 11.72
C MET A 453 28.00 -3.87 10.91
N ARG A 454 27.34 -4.88 11.50
CA ARG A 454 26.86 -6.08 10.79
C ARG A 454 25.34 -6.13 10.83
N LEU A 455 24.70 -6.69 9.82
CA LEU A 455 23.24 -6.69 9.71
C LEU A 455 22.58 -7.47 10.86
N ALA A 456 23.26 -8.49 11.37
CA ALA A 456 22.83 -9.26 12.54
C ALA A 456 22.68 -8.41 13.82
N ASP A 457 23.43 -7.31 13.96
CA ASP A 457 23.36 -6.45 15.16
C ASP A 457 22.03 -5.67 15.23
N ALA A 458 21.37 -5.45 14.09
CA ALA A 458 20.02 -4.88 14.03
C ALA A 458 18.90 -5.90 14.33
N TRP A 459 19.19 -7.20 14.37
CA TRP A 459 18.20 -8.24 14.66
C TRP A 459 18.05 -8.49 16.18
N PRO A 460 16.94 -9.11 16.62
CA PRO A 460 16.84 -9.62 17.99
C PRO A 460 18.01 -10.56 18.27
N ALA A 461 18.55 -10.52 19.49
CA ALA A 461 19.44 -11.58 19.94
C ALA A 461 18.70 -12.92 19.85
N ALA A 462 19.41 -13.98 19.45
CA ALA A 462 18.85 -15.32 19.55
C ALA A 462 18.46 -15.57 21.01
N PRO A 463 17.28 -16.16 21.31
CA PRO A 463 16.94 -16.52 22.67
C PRO A 463 18.04 -17.45 23.19
N HIS A 464 18.70 -17.06 24.28
CA HIS A 464 19.62 -17.96 24.96
C HIS A 464 18.86 -19.25 25.26
N ALA A 465 19.39 -20.39 24.81
CA ALA A 465 18.86 -21.67 25.22
C ALA A 465 18.89 -21.70 26.74
N ALA A 466 17.71 -21.83 27.36
CA ALA A 466 17.63 -21.92 28.81
C ALA A 466 18.50 -23.11 29.26
N PRO A 467 19.34 -22.95 30.30
CA PRO A 467 20.17 -24.05 30.76
C PRO A 467 19.26 -25.23 31.10
N HIS A 468 19.49 -26.37 30.45
CA HIS A 468 18.68 -27.56 30.65
C HIS A 468 18.69 -27.93 32.14
N SER A 469 17.53 -27.79 32.79
CA SER A 469 17.33 -28.31 34.13
C SER A 469 17.53 -29.82 34.08
N THR A 470 18.62 -30.30 34.67
CA THR A 470 18.91 -31.72 34.82
C THR A 470 17.71 -32.41 35.48
N PRO A 471 17.16 -33.49 34.90
CA PRO A 471 16.02 -34.15 35.50
C PRO A 471 16.42 -34.77 36.84
N HIS A 472 15.74 -34.37 37.91
CA HIS A 472 15.84 -35.04 39.21
C HIS A 472 15.41 -36.50 39.04
N ALA A 473 16.29 -37.44 39.38
CA ALA A 473 15.93 -38.84 39.47
C ALA A 473 14.93 -39.03 40.62
N ALA A 474 13.76 -39.59 40.33
CA ALA A 474 12.81 -40.02 41.34
C ALA A 474 13.29 -41.35 41.96
N PRO A 475 13.22 -41.51 43.30
CA PRO A 475 13.56 -42.78 43.93
C PRO A 475 12.51 -43.84 43.62
N LEU A 476 12.97 -45.06 43.31
CA LEU A 476 12.13 -46.26 43.26
C LEU A 476 11.58 -46.54 44.66
N ALA A 477 10.28 -46.83 44.75
CA ALA A 477 9.63 -47.32 45.95
C ALA A 477 9.18 -48.78 45.73
N ASP A 478 9.58 -49.68 46.63
CA ASP A 478 9.20 -51.08 46.60
C ASP A 478 7.69 -51.28 46.78
N ARG A 479 7.11 -52.19 45.98
CA ARG A 479 6.06 -53.15 46.38
C ARG A 479 5.78 -54.19 45.30
#